data_AF-A0A6L9XGW1-F1
#
_entry.id   AF-A0A6L9XGW1-F1
#
_cell.length_a   1.000
_cell.length_b   1.000
_cell.length_c   1.000
_cell.angle_alpha   90.00
_cell.angle_beta   90.00
_cell.angle_gamma   90.00
#
_symmetry.space_group_name_H-M   'P 1'
#
loop_
_entity.id
_entity.type
_entity.pdbx_description
1 polymer ?
#
loop_
_entity_poly.entity_id
_entity_poly.type
_entity_poly.pdbx_seq_one_letter_code
_entity_poly.pdbx_strand_id
1 'polypeptide(L)' 'HMTRHVLGLFHGQPGGRAFRQVLSEGAHRPGAGWELVEQALERTDTRSWRVVA' A
#
# COMPACT_ATOMS: atom_id res chain seq x y z
N HIS A 1 7.37 -12.38 6.94
CA HIS A 1 6.46 -11.66 6.02
C HIS A 1 6.85 -10.19 6.00
N MET A 2 7.68 -9.77 5.03
CA MET A 2 8.18 -8.39 4.93
C MET A 2 7.05 -7.35 4.96
N THR A 3 5.95 -7.62 4.26
CA THR A 3 4.79 -6.72 4.13
C THR A 3 4.12 -6.33 5.45
N ARG A 4 4.23 -7.15 6.51
CA ARG A 4 3.68 -6.82 7.84
C ARG A 4 4.32 -5.57 8.45
N HIS A 5 5.58 -5.29 8.12
CA HIS A 5 6.30 -4.13 8.63
C HIS A 5 5.89 -2.81 7.96
N VAL A 6 5.24 -2.89 6.80
CA VAL A 6 4.86 -1.71 6.00
C VAL A 6 3.35 -1.45 5.96
N LEU A 7 2.53 -2.23 6.67
CA LEU A 7 1.06 -2.06 6.72
C LEU A 7 0.60 -0.67 7.24
N GLY A 8 1.47 0.01 7.99
CA GLY A 8 1.23 1.34 8.54
C GLY A 8 1.75 2.50 7.68
N LEU A 9 2.38 2.22 6.53
CA LEU A 9 3.12 3.24 5.75
C LEU A 9 2.25 4.43 5.33
N PHE A 10 0.98 4.20 5.04
CA PHE A 10 0.00 5.22 4.64
C PHE A 10 -1.08 5.47 5.71
N HIS A 11 -0.76 5.31 6.99
CA HIS A 11 -1.73 5.58 8.05
C HIS A 11 -2.21 7.05 8.01
N GLY A 12 -3.53 7.26 8.09
CA GLY A 12 -4.14 8.60 8.01
C GLY A 12 -4.13 9.25 6.62
N GLN A 13 -3.57 8.60 5.59
CA GLN A 13 -3.53 9.11 4.23
C GLN A 13 -4.73 8.62 3.38
N PRO A 14 -5.22 9.41 2.42
CA PRO A 14 -6.17 8.95 1.41
C PRO A 14 -5.67 7.67 0.71
N GLY A 15 -6.52 6.63 0.65
CA GLY A 15 -6.15 5.34 0.07
C GLY A 15 -5.34 4.40 0.98
N GLY A 16 -4.86 4.87 2.14
CA GLY A 16 -4.04 4.06 3.06
C GLY A 16 -4.74 2.84 3.66
N ARG A 17 -6.07 2.89 3.83
CA ARG A 17 -6.87 1.71 4.22
C ARG A 17 -6.84 0.63 3.14
N ALA A 18 -6.99 1.03 1.87
CA ALA A 18 -7.01 0.11 0.74
C ALA A 18 -5.63 -0.52 0.50
N PHE A 19 -4.55 0.27 0.65
CA PHE A 19 -3.18 -0.24 0.68
C PHE A 19 -3.01 -1.37 1.71
N ARG A 20 -3.44 -1.15 2.95
CA ARG A 20 -3.37 -2.16 4.01
C ARG A 20 -4.17 -3.41 3.68
N GLN A 21 -5.35 -3.24 3.08
CA GLN A 21 -6.23 -4.35 2.71
C GLN A 21 -5.57 -5.29 1.70
N VAL A 22 -5.01 -4.73 0.61
CA VAL A 22 -4.32 -5.51 -0.43
C VAL A 22 -3.18 -6.34 0.16
N LEU A 23 -2.31 -5.72 0.96
CA LEU A 23 -1.19 -6.43 1.57
C LEU A 23 -1.63 -7.50 2.58
N SER A 24 -2.67 -7.22 3.38
CA SER A 24 -3.12 -8.17 4.42
C SER A 24 -3.80 -9.40 3.82
N GLU A 25 -4.57 -9.23 2.74
CA GLU A 25 -5.27 -10.31 2.04
C GLU A 25 -4.38 -11.10 1.05
N GLY A 26 -3.31 -10.47 0.55
CA GLY A 26 -2.42 -11.06 -0.45
C GLY A 26 -1.16 -11.70 0.12
N ALA A 27 -0.56 -11.12 1.19
CA ALA A 27 0.81 -11.46 1.58
C ALA A 27 1.00 -12.84 2.22
N HIS A 28 -0.09 -13.54 2.53
CA HIS A 28 -0.07 -14.90 3.03
C HIS A 28 -0.18 -15.95 1.89
N ARG A 29 -0.43 -15.52 0.65
CA ARG A 29 -0.61 -16.42 -0.48
C ARG A 29 0.75 -16.89 -1.01
N PRO A 30 0.86 -18.14 -1.49
CA PRO A 30 2.05 -18.59 -2.20
C PRO A 30 2.28 -17.73 -3.44
N GLY A 31 3.53 -17.32 -3.68
CA GLY A 31 3.88 -16.42 -4.79
C GLY A 31 3.58 -14.94 -4.54
N ALA A 32 3.21 -14.54 -3.32
CA ALA A 32 3.11 -13.12 -2.97
C ALA A 32 4.48 -12.43 -3.03
N GLY A 33 4.73 -11.75 -4.15
CA GLY A 33 5.96 -11.05 -4.48
C GLY A 33 5.83 -9.53 -4.47
N TRP A 34 6.72 -8.88 -5.22
CA TRP A 34 6.80 -7.42 -5.33
C TRP A 34 5.55 -6.83 -6.00
N GLU A 35 4.93 -7.55 -6.92
CA GLU A 35 3.72 -7.16 -7.66
C GLU A 35 2.53 -6.89 -6.74
N LEU A 36 2.50 -7.54 -5.57
CA LEU A 36 1.47 -7.28 -4.56
C LEU A 36 1.67 -5.90 -3.90
N VAL A 37 2.92 -5.46 -3.74
CA VAL A 37 3.26 -4.14 -3.21
C VAL A 37 2.89 -3.07 -4.22
N GLU A 38 3.17 -3.29 -5.50
CA GLU A 38 2.75 -2.39 -6.60
C GLU A 38 1.23 -2.22 -6.62
N GLN A 39 0.47 -3.32 -6.59
CA GLN A 39 -1.00 -3.29 -6.49
C GLN A 39 -1.49 -2.53 -5.25
N ALA A 40 -0.79 -2.64 -4.12
CA ALA A 40 -1.16 -1.90 -2.92
C ALA A 40 -0.90 -0.40 -3.09
N LEU A 41 0.24 -0.02 -3.69
CA LEU A 41 0.61 1.37 -3.96
C LEU A 41 -0.36 2.07 -4.90
N GLU A 42 -0.89 1.38 -5.91
CA GLU A 42 -1.94 1.90 -6.81
C GLU A 42 -3.22 2.32 -6.07
N ARG A 43 -3.46 1.78 -4.86
CA ARG A 43 -4.62 2.15 -4.05
C ARG A 43 -4.39 3.41 -3.23
N THR A 44 -3.16 3.93 -3.19
CA THR A 44 -2.83 5.17 -2.49
C THR A 44 -3.04 6.36 -3.41
N ASP A 45 -3.74 7.39 -2.93
CA ASP A 45 -3.94 8.60 -3.72
C ASP A 45 -2.71 9.51 -3.52
N THR A 46 -1.83 9.55 -4.53
CA THR A 46 -0.59 10.34 -4.52
C THR A 46 -0.83 11.84 -4.81
N ARG A 47 -2.08 12.33 -4.80
CA ARG A 47 -2.39 13.76 -5.06
C ARG A 47 -2.08 14.73 -3.91
N SER A 48 -1.15 14.41 -3.01
CA SER A 48 -0.66 15.35 -2.01
C SER A 48 0.75 15.87 -2.33
N TRP A 49 0.96 16.33 -3.56
CA TRP A 49 1.94 17.37 -3.81
C TRP A 49 1.32 18.39 -4.77
N ARG A 50 0.68 19.43 -4.23
CA ARG A 50 0.66 20.71 -4.94
C ARG A 50 2.04 21.31 -4.68
N VAL A 51 2.98 21.18 -5.62
CA VAL A 51 4.03 22.19 -5.70
C VAL A 51 3.31 23.47 -6.05
N VAL A 52 3.26 24.35 -5.06
CA VAL A 52 2.92 25.75 -5.28
C VAL A 52 4.12 26.30 -6.04
N ALA A 53 3.91 26.65 -7.30
CA ALA A 53 4.87 27.36 -8.14
C ALA A 53 5.00 28.82 -7.66
#